data_AF-A0A8U0HNX5-F1
#
_entry.id   AF-A0A8U0HNX5-F1
#
_cell.length_a   1.000
_cell.length_b   1.000
_cell.length_c   1.000
_cell.angle_alpha   90.00
_cell.angle_beta   90.00
_cell.angle_gamma   90.00
#
_symmetry.space_group_name_H-M   'P 1'
#
loop_
_entity.id
_entity.type
_entity.pdbx_description
1 polymer ?
#
loop_
_entity_poly.entity_id
_entity_poly.type
_entity_poly.pdbx_seq_one_letter_code
_entity_poly.pdbx_strand_id
1 'polypeptide(L)'
;MTALDNQSLAFTLGFIAGEGSFYLTTTVDDRYAYNLDIGPRFSLTMGVYEEDLLNQFRSRFALGSVTSDSKGYRWVLSSRDERHTLRELIEEHVASGSLFTTSKKHEAFETWSEALDILEPGYSLSKSDLEELVQLKDDINYMSAPSSLSADELIAVIEDADQP
;
A
#
# COMPACT_ATOMS: atom_id res chain seq x y z
N MET A 1 -4.33 -8.55 -22.49
CA MET A 1 -5.34 -9.01 -21.52
C MET A 1 -6.60 -9.47 -22.27
N THR A 2 -7.19 -10.63 -21.96
CA THR A 2 -8.44 -11.10 -22.61
C THR A 2 -9.69 -10.46 -21.96
N ALA A 3 -10.86 -10.56 -22.60
CA ALA A 3 -12.11 -10.02 -22.04
C ALA A 3 -12.50 -10.67 -20.70
N LEU A 4 -12.19 -11.96 -20.52
CA LEU A 4 -12.40 -12.68 -19.26
C LEU A 4 -11.49 -12.14 -18.16
N ASP A 5 -10.25 -11.80 -18.52
CA ASP A 5 -9.26 -11.23 -17.59
C ASP A 5 -9.69 -9.86 -17.07
N ASN A 6 -10.31 -9.03 -17.93
CA ASN A 6 -10.80 -7.72 -17.53
C ASN A 6 -12.00 -7.83 -16.57
N GLN A 7 -12.90 -8.80 -16.75
CA GLN A 7 -14.01 -9.04 -15.81
C GLN A 7 -13.52 -9.54 -14.45
N SER A 8 -12.54 -10.44 -14.42
CA SER A 8 -11.93 -10.92 -13.16
C SER A 8 -11.21 -9.80 -12.42
N LEU A 9 -10.55 -8.89 -13.14
CA LEU A 9 -9.90 -7.71 -12.56
C LEU A 9 -10.95 -6.74 -11.98
N ALA A 10 -12.01 -6.43 -12.73
CA ALA A 10 -13.11 -5.60 -12.24
C ALA A 10 -13.76 -6.17 -10.96
N PHE A 11 -13.96 -7.50 -10.92
CA PHE A 11 -14.48 -8.18 -9.75
C PHE A 11 -13.54 -8.03 -8.54
N THR A 12 -12.24 -8.28 -8.72
CA THR A 12 -11.24 -8.12 -7.66
C THR A 12 -11.18 -6.67 -7.16
N LEU A 13 -11.25 -5.70 -8.07
CA LEU A 13 -11.24 -4.28 -7.72
C LEU A 13 -12.48 -3.85 -6.95
N GLY A 14 -13.62 -4.53 -7.16
CA GLY A 14 -14.79 -4.38 -6.30
C GLY A 14 -14.49 -4.73 -4.83
N PHE A 15 -13.74 -5.81 -4.59
CA PHE A 15 -13.28 -6.17 -3.24
C PHE A 15 -12.24 -5.19 -2.71
N ILE A 16 -11.29 -4.74 -3.54
CA ILE A 16 -10.31 -3.73 -3.13
C ILE A 16 -11.01 -2.41 -2.76
N ALA A 17 -12.05 -2.02 -3.49
CA ALA A 17 -12.83 -0.82 -3.19
C ALA A 17 -13.54 -0.90 -1.83
N GLY A 18 -14.02 -2.09 -1.45
CA GLY A 18 -14.75 -2.32 -0.20
C GLY A 18 -13.84 -2.59 1.00
N GLU A 19 -12.94 -3.56 0.87
CA GLU A 19 -12.17 -4.17 1.97
C GLU A 19 -10.65 -3.98 1.81
N GLY A 20 -10.20 -3.40 0.70
CA GLY A 20 -8.79 -3.14 0.43
C GLY A 20 -8.24 -2.03 1.32
N SER A 21 -6.97 -2.17 1.69
CA SER A 21 -6.25 -1.21 2.49
C SER A 21 -4.89 -0.93 1.84
N PHE A 22 -4.77 0.27 1.29
CA PHE A 22 -3.50 0.91 0.95
C PHE A 22 -3.06 1.74 2.15
N TYR A 23 -1.80 1.62 2.56
CA TYR A 23 -1.27 2.32 3.72
C TYR A 23 0.26 2.42 3.65
N LEU A 24 0.82 3.36 4.40
CA LEU A 24 2.27 3.44 4.65
C LEU A 24 2.58 2.89 6.05
N THR A 25 3.63 2.09 6.16
CA THR A 25 4.20 1.64 7.44
C THR A 25 5.46 2.42 7.76
N THR A 26 5.68 2.71 9.03
CA THR A 26 6.91 3.33 9.53
C THR A 26 7.60 2.43 10.55
N THR A 27 8.92 2.46 10.58
CA THR A 27 9.78 1.81 11.58
C THR A 27 10.92 2.75 11.92
N VAL A 28 10.99 3.16 13.18
CA VAL A 28 12.11 3.96 13.69
C VAL A 28 13.21 3.02 14.15
N ASP A 29 14.38 3.13 13.53
CA ASP A 29 15.53 2.27 13.79
C ASP A 29 16.80 2.95 13.27
N ASP A 30 17.86 2.97 14.10
CA ASP A 30 19.11 3.68 13.83
C ASP A 30 19.95 3.12 12.68
N ARG A 31 19.55 1.97 12.15
CA ARG A 31 20.19 1.34 10.98
C ARG A 31 19.74 1.95 9.65
N TYR A 32 18.64 2.71 9.63
CA TYR A 32 18.12 3.35 8.42
C TYR A 32 18.62 4.79 8.28
N ALA A 33 18.61 5.30 7.04
CA ALA A 33 18.86 6.71 6.79
C ALA A 33 17.86 7.55 7.59
N TYR A 34 18.37 8.56 8.30
CA TYR A 34 17.55 9.41 9.17
C TYR A 34 16.76 8.66 10.24
N ASN A 35 17.24 7.49 10.67
CA ASN A 35 16.62 6.61 11.67
C ASN A 35 15.18 6.15 11.32
N LEU A 36 14.77 6.21 10.05
CA LEU A 36 13.40 5.94 9.62
C LEU A 36 13.36 5.06 8.37
N ASP A 37 12.68 3.92 8.48
CA ASP A 37 12.13 3.18 7.33
C ASP A 37 10.65 3.52 7.18
N ILE A 38 10.26 3.91 5.97
CA ILE A 38 8.88 4.19 5.61
C ILE A 38 8.57 3.54 4.26
N GLY A 39 7.43 2.86 4.16
CA GLY A 39 7.13 2.13 2.94
C GLY A 39 5.66 1.81 2.71
N PRO A 40 5.22 1.83 1.44
CA PRO A 40 3.88 1.45 1.04
C PRO A 40 3.64 -0.04 1.30
N ARG A 41 2.44 -0.35 1.75
CA ARG A 41 1.90 -1.69 1.97
C ARG A 41 0.47 -1.75 1.45
N PHE A 42 0.06 -2.96 1.10
CA PHE A 42 -1.30 -3.25 0.69
C PHE A 42 -1.77 -4.49 1.43
N SER A 43 -3.04 -4.50 1.81
CA SER A 43 -3.72 -5.71 2.22
C SER A 43 -5.20 -5.72 1.84
N LEU A 44 -5.73 -6.91 1.61
CA LEU A 44 -7.16 -7.17 1.50
C LEU A 44 -7.52 -8.19 2.58
N THR A 45 -8.33 -7.80 3.57
CA THR A 45 -8.71 -8.66 4.69
C THR A 45 -10.12 -9.16 4.50
N MET A 46 -10.34 -10.45 4.74
CA MET A 46 -11.64 -11.12 4.63
C MET A 46 -11.87 -12.03 5.84
N GLY A 47 -13.14 -12.37 6.08
CA GLY A 47 -13.53 -13.21 7.22
C GLY A 47 -12.97 -14.64 7.16
N VAL A 48 -13.16 -15.38 8.26
CA VAL A 48 -12.62 -16.74 8.49
C VAL A 48 -13.06 -17.82 7.48
N TYR A 49 -14.01 -17.54 6.59
CA TYR A 49 -14.49 -18.48 5.58
C TYR A 49 -14.03 -18.14 4.15
N GLU A 50 -13.24 -17.08 3.99
CA GLU A 50 -12.94 -16.48 2.68
C GLU A 50 -11.50 -16.72 2.21
N GLU A 51 -10.82 -17.71 2.81
CA GLU A 51 -9.46 -18.10 2.42
C GLU A 51 -9.36 -18.48 0.94
N ASP A 52 -10.33 -19.29 0.46
CA ASP A 52 -10.36 -19.76 -0.92
C ASP A 52 -10.49 -18.62 -1.93
N LEU A 53 -11.23 -17.56 -1.57
CA LEU A 53 -11.38 -16.39 -2.42
C LEU A 53 -10.08 -15.59 -2.50
N LEU A 54 -9.40 -15.37 -1.37
CA LEU A 54 -8.11 -14.69 -1.36
C LEU A 54 -7.03 -15.49 -2.09
N ASN A 55 -7.04 -16.83 -1.97
CA ASN A 55 -6.14 -17.70 -2.72
C ASN A 55 -6.42 -17.67 -4.23
N GLN A 56 -7.68 -17.48 -4.64
CA GLN A 56 -8.02 -17.24 -6.05
C GLN A 56 -7.43 -15.93 -6.55
N PHE A 57 -7.54 -14.82 -5.81
CA PHE A 57 -6.90 -13.54 -6.21
C PHE A 57 -5.38 -13.68 -6.31
N ARG A 58 -4.74 -14.21 -5.26
CA ARG A 58 -3.29 -14.46 -5.22
C ARG A 58 -2.82 -15.31 -6.41
N SER A 59 -3.52 -16.41 -6.71
CA SER A 59 -3.18 -17.30 -7.82
C SER A 59 -3.45 -16.65 -9.18
N ARG A 60 -4.52 -15.86 -9.29
CA ARG A 60 -4.95 -15.22 -10.55
C ARG A 60 -3.97 -14.16 -11.01
N PHE A 61 -3.42 -13.36 -10.10
CA PHE A 61 -2.46 -12.31 -10.43
C PHE A 61 -1.01 -12.76 -10.25
N ALA A 62 -0.79 -13.94 -9.66
CA ALA A 62 0.54 -14.40 -9.23
C ALA A 62 1.24 -13.37 -8.32
N LEU A 63 0.45 -12.70 -7.46
CA LEU A 63 0.90 -11.62 -6.59
C LEU A 63 0.62 -11.96 -5.13
N GLY A 64 1.60 -11.70 -4.27
CA GLY A 64 1.45 -11.69 -2.84
C GLY A 64 1.27 -13.07 -2.21
N SER A 65 0.88 -13.04 -0.94
CA SER A 65 0.63 -14.22 -0.11
C SER A 65 -0.66 -14.08 0.67
N VAL A 66 -1.28 -15.21 0.99
CA VAL A 66 -2.43 -15.26 1.91
C VAL A 66 -1.91 -15.66 3.28
N THR A 67 -2.22 -14.85 4.27
CA THR A 67 -1.84 -15.06 5.67
C THR A 67 -3.10 -15.09 6.53
N SER A 68 -3.06 -15.75 7.68
CA SER A 68 -4.18 -15.84 8.61
C SER A 68 -3.89 -15.10 9.91
N ASP A 69 -4.92 -14.49 10.50
CA ASP A 69 -4.90 -13.99 11.87
C ASP A 69 -6.18 -14.41 12.63
N SER A 70 -6.37 -13.93 13.86
CA SER A 70 -7.55 -14.27 14.67
C SER A 70 -8.87 -13.72 14.11
N LYS A 71 -8.83 -12.83 13.11
CA LYS A 71 -9.99 -12.18 12.50
C LYS A 71 -10.35 -12.78 11.13
N GLY A 72 -9.45 -13.55 10.53
CA GLY A 72 -9.69 -14.22 9.24
C GLY A 72 -8.42 -14.35 8.42
N TYR A 73 -8.54 -14.04 7.14
CA TYR A 73 -7.46 -14.17 6.17
C TYR A 73 -7.15 -12.84 5.51
N ARG A 74 -5.91 -12.67 5.09
CA ARG A 74 -5.41 -11.45 4.49
C ARG A 74 -4.50 -11.75 3.31
N TRP A 75 -4.83 -11.17 2.17
CA TRP A 75 -3.93 -11.12 1.02
C TRP A 75 -3.02 -9.91 1.14
N VAL A 76 -1.71 -10.13 1.15
CA VAL A 76 -0.67 -9.10 1.34
C VAL A 76 0.37 -9.17 0.25
N LEU A 77 0.98 -8.02 -0.08
CA LEU A 77 2.12 -7.95 -0.99
C LEU A 77 3.43 -7.89 -0.18
N SER A 78 4.36 -8.78 -0.50
CA SER A 78 5.58 -9.00 0.29
C SER A 78 6.78 -8.24 -0.27
N SER A 79 6.78 -7.95 -1.56
CA SER A 79 7.91 -7.33 -2.26
C SER A 79 7.52 -6.00 -2.90
N ARG A 80 8.55 -5.26 -3.31
CA ARG A 80 8.39 -4.02 -4.07
C ARG A 80 7.81 -4.28 -5.46
N ASP A 81 8.34 -5.27 -6.16
CA ASP A 81 7.92 -5.62 -7.52
C ASP A 81 6.43 -5.95 -7.54
N GLU A 82 5.95 -6.72 -6.57
CA GLU A 82 4.51 -7.02 -6.45
C GLU A 82 3.64 -5.78 -6.28
N ARG A 83 4.13 -4.74 -5.58
CA ARG A 83 3.41 -3.47 -5.41
C ARG A 83 3.32 -2.70 -6.72
N HIS A 84 4.41 -2.64 -7.49
CA HIS A 84 4.39 -2.04 -8.83
C HIS A 84 3.47 -2.81 -9.77
N THR A 85 3.50 -4.14 -9.75
CA THR A 85 2.58 -4.94 -10.59
C THR A 85 1.12 -4.72 -10.19
N LEU A 86 0.79 -4.62 -8.90
CA LEU A 86 -0.58 -4.28 -8.49
C LEU A 86 -0.98 -2.88 -8.97
N ARG A 87 -0.08 -1.89 -8.87
CA ARG A 87 -0.30 -0.53 -9.40
C ARG A 87 -0.63 -0.55 -10.88
N GLU A 88 0.20 -1.21 -11.69
CA GLU A 88 0.00 -1.33 -13.14
C GLU A 88 -1.35 -1.95 -13.50
N LEU A 89 -1.75 -3.01 -12.78
CA LEU A 89 -3.06 -3.65 -12.98
C LEU A 89 -4.23 -2.71 -12.67
N ILE A 90 -4.13 -1.94 -11.58
CA ILE A 90 -5.17 -0.97 -11.21
C ILE A 90 -5.23 0.16 -12.24
N GLU A 91 -4.09 0.71 -12.64
CA GLU A 91 -3.99 1.79 -13.63
C GLU A 91 -4.55 1.38 -15.00
N GLU A 92 -4.21 0.18 -15.49
CA GLU A 92 -4.75 -0.36 -16.75
C GLU A 92 -6.29 -0.41 -16.68
N HIS A 93 -6.84 -0.82 -15.55
CA HIS A 93 -8.28 -0.93 -15.39
C HIS A 93 -8.96 0.45 -15.23
N VAL A 94 -8.35 1.38 -14.49
CA VAL A 94 -8.80 2.78 -14.38
C VAL A 94 -8.87 3.44 -15.76
N ALA A 95 -7.83 3.29 -16.57
CA ALA A 95 -7.78 3.82 -17.94
C ALA A 95 -8.89 3.27 -18.85
N SER A 96 -9.45 2.10 -18.51
CA SER A 96 -10.55 1.47 -19.25
C SER A 96 -11.96 1.93 -18.84
N GLY A 97 -12.08 2.89 -17.91
CA GLY A 97 -13.36 3.42 -17.43
C GLY A 97 -13.91 2.72 -16.19
N SER A 98 -13.04 2.34 -15.25
CA SER A 98 -13.43 1.64 -14.03
C SER A 98 -14.28 2.48 -13.06
N LEU A 99 -15.25 1.85 -12.41
CA LEU A 99 -15.99 2.40 -11.27
C LEU A 99 -15.13 2.53 -10.01
N PHE A 100 -13.94 1.91 -9.96
CA PHE A 100 -13.01 2.07 -8.84
C PHE A 100 -12.66 3.54 -8.58
N THR A 101 -12.57 4.34 -9.65
CA THR A 101 -12.25 5.78 -9.65
C THR A 101 -13.19 6.63 -8.79
N THR A 102 -14.41 6.16 -8.52
CA THR A 102 -15.39 6.90 -7.71
C THR A 102 -15.30 6.56 -6.22
N SER A 103 -14.38 5.69 -5.81
CA SER A 103 -14.25 5.22 -4.43
C SER A 103 -13.22 6.01 -3.64
N LYS A 104 -13.40 6.11 -2.32
CA LYS A 104 -12.35 6.60 -1.41
C LYS A 104 -11.08 5.73 -1.42
N LYS A 105 -11.16 4.48 -1.89
CA LYS A 105 -9.97 3.64 -2.09
C LYS A 105 -9.18 3.97 -3.33
N HIS A 106 -9.77 4.65 -4.30
CA HIS A 106 -8.99 5.24 -5.38
C HIS A 106 -8.13 6.39 -4.89
N GLU A 107 -8.68 7.31 -4.10
CA GLU A 107 -7.90 8.41 -3.49
C GLU A 107 -6.71 7.85 -2.68
N ALA A 108 -6.95 6.84 -1.84
CA ALA A 108 -5.87 6.17 -1.10
C ALA A 108 -4.87 5.46 -2.01
N PHE A 109 -5.32 4.88 -3.12
CA PHE A 109 -4.45 4.24 -4.12
C PHE A 109 -3.56 5.27 -4.84
N GLU A 110 -4.07 6.46 -5.14
CA GLU A 110 -3.31 7.54 -5.77
C GLU A 110 -2.17 8.00 -4.83
N THR A 111 -2.48 8.34 -3.58
CA THR A 111 -1.47 8.70 -2.56
C THR A 111 -0.44 7.58 -2.34
N TRP A 112 -0.89 6.33 -2.35
CA TRP A 112 0.00 5.17 -2.25
C TRP A 112 0.92 5.01 -3.46
N SER A 113 0.43 5.35 -4.66
CA SER A 113 1.19 5.30 -5.91
C SER A 113 2.24 6.41 -5.98
N GLU A 114 1.93 7.59 -5.45
CA GLU A 114 2.90 8.69 -5.26
C GLU A 114 4.04 8.27 -4.32
N ALA A 115 3.72 7.63 -3.20
CA ALA A 115 4.74 7.09 -2.30
C ALA A 115 5.64 6.04 -2.97
N LEU A 116 5.10 5.23 -3.89
CA LEU A 116 5.91 4.29 -4.67
C LEU A 116 6.88 5.00 -5.64
N ASP A 117 6.48 6.17 -6.18
CA ASP A 117 7.31 6.97 -7.08
C ASP A 117 8.48 7.61 -6.34
N ILE A 118 8.26 8.17 -5.14
CA ILE A 118 9.34 8.73 -4.31
C ILE A 118 10.37 7.63 -3.98
N LEU A 119 9.90 6.42 -3.71
CA LEU A 119 10.76 5.32 -3.35
C LEU A 119 11.49 4.71 -4.55
N GLU A 120 11.36 5.18 -5.80
CA GLU A 120 11.89 4.56 -7.04
C GLU A 120 13.33 3.97 -6.88
N PRO A 121 13.63 2.77 -7.43
CA PRO A 121 14.96 2.19 -7.26
C PRO A 121 16.06 3.07 -7.85
N GLY A 122 17.21 3.10 -7.17
CA GLY A 122 18.42 3.76 -7.68
C GLY A 122 18.74 5.11 -7.06
N TYR A 123 17.88 5.63 -6.18
CA TYR A 123 18.12 6.84 -5.42
C TYR A 123 18.20 6.55 -3.92
N SER A 124 19.12 7.23 -3.24
CA SER A 124 19.10 7.33 -1.78
C SER A 124 18.05 8.36 -1.39
N LEU A 125 17.15 8.02 -0.46
CA LEU A 125 16.16 8.96 0.04
C LEU A 125 16.84 10.12 0.76
N SER A 126 16.52 11.32 0.32
CA SER A 126 16.87 12.56 1.00
C SER A 126 15.94 12.77 2.20
N LYS A 127 16.34 13.69 3.09
CA LYS A 127 15.46 14.18 4.15
C LYS A 127 14.11 14.66 3.62
N SER A 128 14.09 15.46 2.56
CA SER A 128 12.85 15.96 1.98
C SER A 128 11.95 14.85 1.44
N ASP A 129 12.54 13.78 0.88
CA ASP A 129 11.76 12.63 0.41
C ASP A 129 11.08 11.91 1.58
N LEU A 130 11.76 11.79 2.73
CA LEU A 130 11.19 11.20 3.93
C LEU A 130 10.10 12.09 4.55
N GLU A 131 10.30 13.41 4.59
CA GLU A 131 9.28 14.36 5.04
C GLU A 131 8.02 14.29 4.17
N GLU A 132 8.19 14.18 2.85
CA GLU A 132 7.08 14.00 1.90
C GLU A 132 6.35 12.67 2.14
N LEU A 133 7.08 11.56 2.33
CA LEU A 133 6.48 10.26 2.66
C LEU A 133 5.72 10.27 4.00
N VAL A 134 6.18 11.03 4.99
CA VAL A 134 5.48 11.23 6.26
C VAL A 134 4.17 11.97 6.06
N GLN A 135 4.13 12.99 5.20
CA GLN A 135 2.89 13.69 4.86
C GLN A 135 1.90 12.77 4.14
N LEU A 136 2.37 12.01 3.13
CA LEU A 136 1.54 11.04 2.42
C LEU A 136 0.97 9.96 3.34
N LYS A 137 1.72 9.55 4.38
CA LYS A 137 1.23 8.61 5.40
C LYS A 137 0.01 9.16 6.13
N ASP A 138 0.02 10.42 6.54
CA ASP A 138 -1.08 11.01 7.31
C ASP A 138 -2.32 11.24 6.43
N ASP A 139 -2.13 11.49 5.14
CA ASP A 139 -3.23 11.62 4.17
C ASP A 139 -3.92 10.27 3.88
N ILE A 140 -3.15 9.19 3.72
CA ILE A 140 -3.68 7.86 3.40
C ILE A 140 -4.20 7.09 4.62
N ASN A 141 -3.54 7.22 5.77
CA ASN A 141 -3.90 6.54 7.01
C ASN A 141 -4.87 7.39 7.86
N TYR A 142 -5.98 7.83 7.28
CA TYR A 142 -6.96 8.72 7.92
C TYR A 142 -7.47 8.26 9.31
N MET A 143 -7.36 6.95 9.62
CA MET A 143 -7.49 6.44 10.98
C MET A 143 -6.15 5.86 11.44
N SER A 144 -5.31 6.71 12.01
CA SER A 144 -4.05 6.30 12.64
C SER A 144 -4.31 5.26 13.72
N ALA A 145 -3.50 4.21 13.74
CA ALA A 145 -3.53 3.26 14.85
C ALA A 145 -3.13 4.01 16.14
N PRO A 146 -3.72 3.69 17.32
CA PRO A 146 -3.40 4.40 18.57
C PRO A 146 -1.91 4.36 18.96
N SER A 147 -1.14 3.43 18.38
CA SER A 147 0.28 3.21 18.64
C SER A 147 1.20 3.72 17.53
N SER A 148 0.68 4.38 16.49
CA SER A 148 1.52 4.95 15.43
C SER A 148 1.97 6.35 15.80
N LEU A 149 3.26 6.65 15.56
CA LEU A 149 3.79 8.01 15.66
C LEU A 149 3.03 8.97 14.73
N SER A 150 2.79 10.19 15.21
CA SER A 150 2.25 11.29 14.40
C SER A 150 3.25 11.75 13.33
N ALA A 151 2.80 12.53 12.34
CA ALA A 151 3.72 13.18 11.42
C ALA A 151 4.77 14.02 12.17
N ASP A 152 4.35 14.87 13.11
CA ASP A 152 5.26 15.71 13.90
C ASP A 152 6.35 14.90 14.64
N GLU A 153 5.97 13.75 15.21
CA GLU A 153 6.92 12.86 15.89
C GLU A 153 7.91 12.22 14.91
N LEU A 154 7.46 11.84 13.71
CA LEU A 154 8.33 11.28 12.67
C LEU A 154 9.26 12.34 12.07
N ILE A 155 8.79 13.56 11.89
CA ILE A 155 9.61 14.70 11.45
C ILE A 155 10.71 14.98 12.47
N ALA A 156 10.39 14.98 13.76
CA ALA A 156 11.40 15.15 14.81
C ALA A 156 12.48 14.06 14.77
N VAL A 157 12.11 12.80 14.49
CA VAL A 157 13.09 11.69 14.30
C VAL A 157 14.04 11.98 13.14
N ILE A 158 13.51 12.45 12.01
CA ILE A 158 14.30 12.79 10.82
C ILE A 158 15.25 13.97 11.13
N GLU A 159 14.75 15.01 11.79
CA GLU A 159 15.52 16.20 12.15
C GLU A 159 16.66 15.90 13.14
N ASP A 160 16.42 15.07 14.15
CA ASP A 160 17.44 14.67 15.12
C ASP A 160 18.57 13.86 14.48
N ALA A 161 18.24 13.03 13.49
CA ALA A 161 19.20 12.20 12.77
C ALA A 161 20.05 13.00 11.74
N ASP A 162 19.59 14.18 11.35
CA ASP A 162 20.25 15.09 10.40
C ASP A 162 21.26 16.04 11.11
N GLN A 163 21.34 15.98 12.44
CA GLN A 163 22.32 16.75 13.21
C GLN A 163 23.74 16.14 13.11
N PRO A 164 24.79 16.98 12.98
CA PRO A 164 26.16 16.53 12.73
C PRO A 164 26.86 15.83 13.90
#